data_AF-A0A370JZV2-F1
#
_entry.id   AF-A0A370JZV2-F1
#
_cell.length_a   1.000
_cell.length_b   1.000
_cell.length_c   1.000
_cell.angle_alpha   90.00
_cell.angle_beta   90.00
_cell.angle_gamma   90.00
#
_symmetry.space_group_name_H-M   'P 1'
#
loop_
_entity.id
_entity.type
_entity.pdbx_description
1 polymer ?
#
loop_
_entity_poly.entity_id
_entity_poly.type
_entity_poly.pdbx_seq_one_letter_code
_entity_poly.pdbx_strand_id
1 'polypeptide(L)'
;MRELPGLIKVDLAEFTHRLWRYAWLLILLSLGVMGAVYLLSRLQTPVYQATARLLAAQPTAFPGSGASSVPTASPLDSQAYREAALSSQVLKDTLGVQSQQALEVFRRKLRVRTVDGRQSSIVILSVRDNDPAQAARLANEWADALRRWDDQRVRGSFSRYRVSLEAQLRTVQADLARSANSPERLEGLRSLQGSLLRDLDLVRALEQGATGQLSLLDLAEPPLRPVAPRPLLNALLAGMLTLVLGALFILLREATVRTVRSSEDAAALAGLQVLGEFPRLPAPSRELPREAASYLRTYVNRGLMGEADPKIVAVTSPEAKEGKSSVAIALARAYARTGKRVLLLDLDLHRPVLHTEFNIKSGPDIISVLRDPLFGIAVHKVERGLALLPCLQTVDDPSGLLSQQLRPFLSRLRESREWDVIVVDTPPVLAATDTLVIAPQVSGVLVVASVGLTSRRGLAVAVDSLKRIGAQVLGLVVNQLRPGEGMLVTSRGYFGAYDPPRLPQTQEDPLRTQG
;
A
#
# COMPACT_ATOMS: atom_id res chain seq x y z
N MET A 1 7.76 -1.53 33.41
CA MET A 1 7.60 -1.34 31.95
C MET A 1 6.19 -1.78 31.59
N ARG A 2 5.35 -0.86 31.11
CA ARG A 2 3.95 -1.14 30.70
C ARG A 2 3.95 -1.99 29.44
N GLU A 3 3.30 -3.14 29.49
CA GLU A 3 2.98 -3.92 28.30
C GLU A 3 1.95 -3.16 27.45
N LEU A 4 2.31 -2.90 26.20
CA LEU A 4 1.41 -2.33 25.19
C LEU A 4 0.52 -3.44 24.63
N PRO A 5 -0.82 -3.34 24.73
CA PRO A 5 -1.72 -4.31 24.11
C PRO A 5 -1.93 -3.96 22.64
N GLY A 6 -1.83 -4.95 21.74
CA GLY A 6 -2.34 -4.82 20.37
C GLY A 6 -1.33 -4.85 19.23
N LEU A 7 -0.16 -5.49 19.38
CA LEU A 7 0.61 -5.89 18.20
C LEU A 7 -0.15 -7.03 17.50
N ILE A 8 -0.75 -6.69 16.35
CA ILE A 8 -1.20 -7.65 15.34
C ILE A 8 -0.02 -8.59 15.12
N LYS A 9 -0.10 -9.83 15.63
CA LYS A 9 0.84 -10.89 15.27
C LYS A 9 0.61 -11.17 13.79
N VAL A 10 1.33 -10.44 12.93
CA VAL A 10 1.36 -10.72 11.50
C VAL A 10 2.16 -12.00 11.36
N ASP A 11 1.47 -13.10 11.10
CA ASP A 11 2.11 -14.36 10.79
C ASP A 11 2.86 -14.21 9.46
N LEU A 12 4.20 -14.14 9.56
CA LEU A 12 5.09 -13.85 8.44
C LEU A 12 5.05 -14.98 7.39
N ALA A 13 4.74 -16.21 7.80
CA ALA A 13 4.60 -17.34 6.89
C ALA A 13 3.33 -17.21 6.03
N GLU A 14 2.22 -16.81 6.65
CA GLU A 14 0.95 -16.59 5.96
C GLU A 14 1.02 -15.39 5.00
N PHE A 15 1.84 -14.39 5.35
CA PHE A 15 2.15 -13.22 4.51
C PHE A 15 2.89 -13.62 3.22
N THR A 16 3.96 -14.43 3.32
CA THR A 16 4.79 -14.77 2.15
C THR A 16 4.02 -15.57 1.10
N HIS A 17 3.21 -16.54 1.52
CA HIS A 17 2.46 -17.39 0.59
C HIS A 17 1.40 -16.60 -0.20
N ARG A 18 0.75 -15.61 0.45
CA ARG A 18 -0.28 -14.78 -0.19
C ARG A 18 0.31 -13.69 -1.08
N LEU A 19 1.43 -13.09 -0.69
CA LEU A 19 2.17 -12.16 -1.56
C LEU A 19 2.60 -12.87 -2.85
N TRP A 20 3.05 -14.13 -2.74
CA TRP A 20 3.43 -14.95 -3.89
C TRP A 20 2.29 -15.17 -4.89
N ARG A 21 1.05 -15.34 -4.40
CA ARG A 21 -0.13 -15.50 -5.26
C ARG A 21 -0.40 -14.30 -6.17
N TYR A 22 -0.09 -13.09 -5.71
CA TYR A 22 -0.32 -11.84 -6.45
C TYR A 22 0.97 -11.22 -7.00
N ALA A 23 2.13 -11.82 -6.71
CA ALA A 23 3.44 -11.31 -7.11
C ALA A 23 3.53 -11.16 -8.64
N TRP A 24 3.00 -12.12 -9.40
CA TRP A 24 3.01 -12.07 -10.86
C TRP A 24 2.19 -10.89 -11.41
N LEU A 25 1.04 -10.55 -10.81
CA LEU A 25 0.25 -9.37 -11.20
C LEU A 25 0.98 -8.07 -10.90
N LEU A 26 1.63 -7.99 -9.72
CA LEU A 26 2.43 -6.83 -9.35
C LEU A 26 3.63 -6.62 -10.27
N ILE A 27 4.32 -7.71 -10.63
CA ILE A 27 5.45 -7.68 -11.57
C ILE A 27 4.96 -7.23 -12.94
N LEU A 28 3.85 -7.79 -13.45
CA LEU A 28 3.29 -7.42 -14.75
C LEU A 28 2.87 -5.94 -14.79
N LEU A 29 2.21 -5.46 -13.73
CA LEU A 29 1.85 -4.05 -13.59
C LEU A 29 3.09 -3.14 -13.55
N SER A 30 4.10 -3.51 -12.76
CA SER A 30 5.36 -2.78 -12.66
C SER A 30 6.09 -2.71 -14.01
N LEU A 31 6.15 -3.82 -14.75
CA LEU A 31 6.74 -3.86 -16.08
C LEU A 31 5.97 -2.99 -17.08
N GLY A 32 4.64 -2.98 -17.02
CA GLY A 32 3.79 -2.11 -17.83
C GLY A 32 4.04 -0.63 -17.55
N VAL A 33 4.06 -0.22 -16.28
CA VAL A 33 4.37 1.17 -15.87
C VAL A 33 5.78 1.55 -16.28
N MET A 34 6.76 0.67 -16.08
CA MET A 34 8.15 0.89 -16.49
C MET A 34 8.25 1.11 -18.00
N GLY A 35 7.60 0.27 -18.82
CA GLY A 35 7.56 0.43 -20.27
C GLY A 35 6.90 1.74 -20.72
N ALA A 36 5.78 2.12 -20.10
CA ALA A 36 5.08 3.36 -20.40
C ALA A 36 5.93 4.60 -20.04
N VAL A 37 6.52 4.63 -18.84
CA VAL A 37 7.39 5.73 -18.40
C VAL A 37 8.65 5.80 -19.25
N TYR A 38 9.24 4.67 -19.64
CA TYR A 38 10.37 4.63 -20.55
C TYR A 38 10.01 5.27 -21.91
N LEU A 39 8.87 4.89 -22.48
CA LEU A 39 8.42 5.41 -23.77
C LEU A 39 8.11 6.90 -23.71
N LEU A 40 7.33 7.35 -22.71
CA LEU A 40 7.03 8.76 -22.48
C LEU A 40 8.30 9.59 -22.23
N SER A 41 9.23 9.05 -21.44
CA SER A 41 10.51 9.70 -21.18
C SER A 41 11.41 9.74 -22.41
N ARG A 42 11.26 8.82 -23.36
CA ARG A 42 12.01 8.84 -24.64
C ARG A 42 11.42 9.83 -25.64
N LEU A 43 10.12 10.12 -25.55
CA LEU A 43 9.42 11.09 -26.39
C LEU A 43 9.65 12.55 -25.95
N GLN A 44 10.11 12.77 -24.72
CA GLN A 44 10.44 14.11 -24.21
C GLN A 44 11.66 14.71 -24.94
N THR A 45 11.65 16.04 -25.11
CA THR A 45 12.73 16.77 -25.75
C THR A 45 14.05 16.59 -24.98
N PRO A 46 15.13 16.13 -25.64
CA PRO A 46 16.42 15.96 -25.00
C PRO A 46 17.02 17.32 -24.62
N VAL A 47 17.61 17.40 -23.43
CA VAL A 47 18.30 18.57 -22.91
C VAL A 47 19.80 18.25 -22.81
N TYR A 48 20.59 19.05 -23.51
CA TYR A 48 22.03 18.99 -23.56
C TYR A 48 22.64 20.03 -22.63
N GLN A 49 23.84 19.76 -22.12
CA GLN A 49 24.58 20.70 -21.27
C GLN A 49 26.00 20.85 -21.79
N ALA A 50 26.37 22.06 -22.21
CA ALA A 50 27.73 22.41 -22.63
C ALA A 50 28.41 23.25 -21.54
N THR A 51 29.73 23.13 -21.39
CA THR A 51 30.47 23.76 -20.29
C THR A 51 31.74 24.43 -20.77
N ALA A 52 31.90 25.73 -20.51
CA ALA A 52 33.15 26.47 -20.69
C ALA A 52 33.83 26.67 -19.33
N ARG A 53 35.16 26.67 -19.29
CA ARG A 53 35.94 26.85 -18.06
C ARG A 53 36.87 28.04 -18.19
N LEU A 54 36.81 28.95 -17.21
CA LEU A 54 37.69 30.10 -17.08
C LEU A 54 38.57 29.93 -15.84
N LEU A 55 39.84 30.28 -15.97
CA LEU A 55 40.80 30.36 -14.87
C LEU A 55 40.88 31.81 -14.38
N ALA A 56 40.54 32.04 -13.12
CA ALA A 56 40.78 33.29 -12.43
C ALA A 56 42.11 33.20 -11.68
N ALA A 57 43.14 33.87 -12.21
CA ALA A 57 44.45 33.94 -11.58
C ALA A 57 44.52 35.16 -10.64
N GLN A 58 45.04 34.97 -9.42
CA GLN A 58 45.34 36.11 -8.55
C GLN A 58 46.66 36.76 -8.97
N PRO A 59 46.74 38.10 -9.03
CA PRO A 59 47.98 38.78 -9.35
C PRO A 59 49.01 38.47 -8.26
N THR A 60 50.09 37.79 -8.64
CA THR A 60 51.23 37.56 -7.77
C THR A 60 52.09 38.82 -7.76
N ALA A 61 52.14 39.51 -6.63
CA ALA A 61 53.09 40.60 -6.44
C ALA A 61 54.51 40.02 -6.48
N PHE A 62 55.35 40.47 -7.41
CA PHE A 62 56.77 40.11 -7.44
C PHE A 62 57.49 40.84 -6.30
N PRO A 63 58.00 40.15 -5.27
CA PRO A 63 58.72 40.80 -4.17
C PRO A 63 60.09 41.25 -4.68
N GLY A 64 60.39 42.56 -4.60
CA GLY A 64 61.74 43.08 -4.87
C GLY A 64 61.85 44.19 -5.91
N SER A 65 60.78 44.55 -6.63
CA SER A 65 60.77 45.80 -7.40
C SER A 65 60.51 46.97 -6.43
N GLY A 66 61.48 47.87 -6.27
CA GLY A 66 61.36 49.08 -5.45
C GLY A 66 60.30 50.09 -5.92
N ALA A 67 59.31 49.65 -6.71
CA ALA A 67 58.15 50.41 -7.10
C ALA A 67 57.11 50.34 -5.97
N SER A 68 57.16 51.31 -5.07
CA SER A 68 56.08 51.58 -4.14
C SER A 68 54.75 51.70 -4.90
N SER A 69 53.84 50.79 -4.60
CA SER A 69 52.42 50.75 -5.01
C SER A 69 52.15 50.82 -6.52
N VAL A 70 52.47 49.75 -7.26
CA VAL A 70 51.78 49.51 -8.54
C VAL A 70 50.29 49.29 -8.23
N PRO A 71 49.37 50.09 -8.80
CA PRO A 71 47.95 49.89 -8.57
C PRO A 71 47.51 48.58 -9.22
N THR A 72 47.21 47.57 -8.41
CA THR A 72 46.55 46.34 -8.86
C THR A 72 45.05 46.47 -8.67
N ALA A 73 44.26 46.06 -9.67
CA ALA A 73 42.82 45.93 -9.47
C ALA A 73 42.53 45.00 -8.29
N SER A 74 41.59 45.37 -7.42
CA SER A 74 41.22 44.55 -6.26
C SER A 74 40.90 43.12 -6.72
N PRO A 75 41.53 42.10 -6.13
CA PRO A 75 41.26 40.71 -6.49
C PRO A 75 39.79 40.42 -6.18
N LEU A 76 39.09 39.82 -7.14
CA LEU A 76 37.74 39.34 -6.92
C LEU A 76 37.80 37.91 -6.38
N ASP A 77 36.96 37.63 -5.39
CA ASP A 77 36.74 36.27 -4.93
C ASP A 77 35.84 35.51 -5.92
N SER A 78 35.81 34.19 -5.81
CA SER A 78 35.06 33.31 -6.70
C SER A 78 33.56 33.56 -6.69
N GLN A 79 33.00 33.94 -5.54
CA GLN A 79 31.59 34.38 -5.44
C GLN A 79 31.33 35.65 -6.25
N ALA A 80 32.27 36.61 -6.26
CA ALA A 80 32.11 37.83 -7.03
C ALA A 80 32.14 37.55 -8.54
N TYR A 81 32.98 36.62 -9.00
CA TYR A 81 32.94 36.15 -10.39
C TYR A 81 31.64 35.42 -10.73
N ARG A 82 31.08 34.65 -9.79
CA ARG A 82 29.79 33.99 -9.97
C ARG A 82 28.64 34.99 -10.13
N GLU A 83 28.62 36.04 -9.31
CA GLU A 83 27.62 37.11 -9.42
C GLU A 83 27.81 37.92 -10.70
N ALA A 84 29.06 38.24 -11.06
CA ALA A 84 29.39 38.94 -12.30
C ALA A 84 28.94 38.16 -13.54
N ALA A 85 29.16 36.84 -13.57
CA ALA A 85 28.70 35.97 -14.65
C ALA A 85 27.18 36.01 -14.86
N LEU A 86 26.42 36.23 -13.79
CA LEU A 86 24.96 36.33 -13.81
C LEU A 86 24.45 37.78 -13.87
N SER A 87 25.35 38.76 -14.00
CA SER A 87 24.99 40.16 -14.07
C SER A 87 24.29 40.50 -15.39
N SER A 88 23.35 41.44 -15.36
CA SER A 88 22.62 41.86 -16.57
C SER A 88 23.54 42.37 -17.66
N GLN A 89 24.68 42.97 -17.32
CA GLN A 89 25.64 43.47 -18.30
C GLN A 89 26.26 42.33 -19.12
N VAL A 90 26.75 41.28 -18.44
CA VAL A 90 27.34 40.10 -19.09
C VAL A 90 26.29 39.35 -19.89
N LEU A 91 25.07 39.17 -19.35
CA LEU A 91 23.99 38.47 -20.05
C LEU A 91 23.50 39.20 -21.31
N LYS A 92 23.43 40.54 -21.27
CA LYS A 92 23.11 41.37 -22.45
C LYS A 92 24.17 41.24 -23.52
N ASP A 93 25.44 41.31 -23.13
CA ASP A 93 26.57 41.19 -24.06
C ASP A 93 26.65 39.79 -24.69
N THR A 94 26.26 38.75 -23.95
CA THR A 94 26.20 37.37 -24.43
C THR A 94 25.10 37.17 -25.49
N LEU A 95 23.90 37.72 -25.26
CA LEU A 95 22.76 37.52 -26.16
C LEU A 95 22.72 38.53 -27.31
N GLY A 96 23.35 39.69 -27.16
CA GLY A 96 23.20 40.82 -28.08
C GLY A 96 21.80 41.46 -28.06
N VAL A 97 20.98 41.16 -27.05
CA VAL A 97 19.56 41.58 -26.96
C VAL A 97 19.31 42.38 -25.67
N GLN A 98 18.51 43.45 -25.77
CA GLN A 98 18.16 44.32 -24.63
C GLN A 98 16.84 43.94 -23.93
N SER A 99 16.11 42.95 -24.45
CA SER A 99 14.82 42.49 -23.91
C SER A 99 14.95 41.78 -22.56
N GLN A 100 14.29 42.30 -21.53
CA GLN A 100 14.29 41.71 -20.18
C GLN A 100 13.71 40.28 -20.15
N GLN A 101 12.66 40.00 -20.94
CA GLN A 101 12.05 38.67 -21.00
C GLN A 101 13.02 37.63 -21.56
N ALA A 102 13.79 37.98 -22.59
CA ALA A 102 14.81 37.10 -23.17
C ALA A 102 15.92 36.79 -22.14
N LEU A 103 16.32 37.79 -21.36
CA LEU A 103 17.30 37.62 -20.28
C LEU A 103 16.81 36.66 -19.18
N GLU A 104 15.54 36.76 -18.75
CA GLU A 104 15.01 35.84 -17.73
C GLU A 104 14.89 34.40 -18.22
N VAL A 105 14.48 34.19 -19.48
CA VAL A 105 14.47 32.86 -20.12
C VAL A 105 15.88 32.30 -20.19
N PHE A 106 16.86 33.10 -20.61
CA PHE A 106 18.25 32.68 -20.69
C PHE A 106 18.81 32.35 -19.30
N ARG A 107 18.56 33.19 -18.29
CA ARG A 107 19.03 32.97 -16.91
C ARG A 107 18.61 31.61 -16.34
N ARG A 108 17.43 31.09 -16.71
CA ARG A 108 16.95 29.75 -16.32
C ARG A 108 17.77 28.60 -16.92
N LYS A 109 18.43 28.82 -18.06
CA LYS A 109 19.29 27.84 -18.75
C LYS A 109 20.71 27.78 -18.18
N LEU A 110 21.12 28.78 -17.40
CA LEU A 110 22.49 28.95 -16.93
C LEU A 110 22.73 28.28 -15.58
N ARG A 111 23.93 27.72 -15.41
CA ARG A 111 24.45 27.28 -14.11
C ARG A 111 25.92 27.65 -14.01
N VAL A 112 26.26 28.42 -12.98
CA VAL A 112 27.65 28.76 -12.63
C VAL A 112 28.07 27.94 -11.43
N ARG A 113 29.27 27.35 -11.49
CA ARG A 113 29.95 26.75 -10.35
C ARG A 113 31.37 27.31 -10.29
N THR A 114 31.88 27.51 -9.09
CA THR A 114 33.27 27.88 -8.87
C THR A 114 33.97 26.80 -8.07
N VAL A 115 35.23 26.55 -8.39
CA VAL A 115 36.10 25.64 -7.65
C VAL A 115 37.31 26.44 -7.22
N ASP A 116 37.47 26.60 -5.91
CA ASP A 116 38.51 27.44 -5.33
C ASP A 116 39.77 26.62 -5.04
N GLY A 117 40.89 27.08 -5.58
CA GLY A 117 42.23 26.59 -5.27
C GLY A 117 42.99 27.58 -4.40
N ARG A 118 44.20 27.19 -3.94
CA ARG A 118 45.04 28.04 -3.08
C ARG A 118 45.52 29.33 -3.74
N GLN A 119 45.64 29.36 -5.07
CA GLN A 119 46.19 30.50 -5.83
C GLN A 119 45.40 30.82 -7.12
N SER A 120 44.34 30.06 -7.39
CA SER A 120 43.53 30.21 -8.60
C SER A 120 42.14 29.62 -8.39
N SER A 121 41.12 30.25 -8.94
CA SER A 121 39.75 29.72 -8.95
C SER A 121 39.33 29.37 -10.37
N ILE A 122 38.64 28.25 -10.54
CA ILE A 122 38.07 27.85 -11.84
C ILE A 122 36.59 28.21 -11.83
N VAL A 123 36.18 29.05 -12.78
CA VAL A 123 34.78 29.40 -13.03
C VAL A 123 34.24 28.50 -14.14
N ILE A 124 33.27 27.65 -13.78
CA ILE A 124 32.64 26.69 -14.69
C ILE A 124 31.27 27.23 -15.09
N LEU A 125 31.14 27.57 -16.36
CA LEU A 125 29.95 28.15 -16.97
C LEU A 125 29.21 27.05 -17.75
N SER A 126 28.04 26.62 -17.28
CA SER A 126 27.24 25.58 -17.92
C SER A 126 25.95 26.15 -18.51
N VAL A 127 25.69 25.86 -19.79
CA VAL A 127 24.46 26.25 -20.49
C VAL A 127 23.67 25.01 -20.88
N ARG A 128 22.35 25.05 -20.65
CA ARG A 128 21.43 23.98 -21.04
C ARG A 128 20.55 24.40 -22.20
N ASP A 129 20.55 23.60 -23.26
CA ASP A 129 19.68 23.81 -24.42
C ASP A 129 19.25 22.47 -25.04
N ASN A 130 18.24 22.52 -25.91
CA ASN A 130 17.76 21.36 -26.66
C ASN A 130 18.64 21.09 -27.90
N ASP A 131 19.37 22.10 -28.38
CA ASP A 131 20.39 21.96 -29.43
C ASP A 131 21.80 21.93 -28.80
N PRO A 132 22.58 20.84 -28.95
CA PRO A 132 23.93 20.74 -28.41
C PRO A 132 24.89 21.79 -28.98
N ALA A 133 24.73 22.15 -30.26
CA ALA A 133 25.59 23.16 -30.89
C ALA A 133 25.28 24.56 -30.37
N GLN A 134 24.00 24.89 -30.19
CA GLN A 134 23.59 26.15 -29.58
C GLN A 134 24.05 26.27 -28.12
N ALA A 135 23.95 25.19 -27.34
CA ALA A 135 24.44 25.18 -25.95
C ALA A 135 25.94 25.50 -25.87
N ALA A 136 26.76 24.90 -26.75
CA ALA A 136 28.20 25.15 -26.81
C ALA A 136 28.52 26.59 -27.25
N ARG A 137 27.86 27.07 -28.31
CA ARG A 137 28.01 28.47 -28.77
C ARG A 137 27.68 29.46 -27.65
N LEU A 138 26.52 29.32 -27.01
CA LEU A 138 26.10 30.21 -25.93
C LEU A 138 27.03 30.15 -24.71
N ALA A 139 27.59 28.97 -24.39
CA ALA A 139 28.56 28.84 -23.30
C ALA A 139 29.88 29.56 -23.60
N ASN A 140 30.37 29.48 -24.84
CA ASN A 140 31.58 30.19 -25.28
C ASN A 140 31.37 31.70 -25.33
N GLU A 141 30.26 32.16 -25.94
CA GLU A 141 29.91 33.60 -25.96
C GLU A 141 29.74 34.16 -24.54
N TRP A 142 29.18 33.38 -23.62
CA TRP A 142 29.03 33.79 -22.23
C TRP A 142 30.38 33.90 -21.50
N ALA A 143 31.30 32.96 -21.78
CA ALA A 143 32.66 33.00 -21.25
C ALA A 143 33.43 34.22 -21.78
N ASP A 144 33.31 34.52 -23.07
CA ASP A 144 33.93 35.69 -23.69
C ASP A 144 33.33 37.00 -23.19
N ALA A 145 32.00 37.08 -23.02
CA ALA A 145 31.33 38.24 -22.44
C ALA A 145 31.80 38.51 -21.00
N LEU A 146 31.99 37.47 -20.19
CA LEU A 146 32.52 37.60 -18.83
C LEU A 146 33.99 38.05 -18.83
N ARG A 147 34.80 37.54 -19.77
CA ARG A 147 36.19 37.98 -19.94
C ARG A 147 36.27 39.45 -20.34
N ARG A 148 35.45 39.88 -21.31
CA ARG A 148 35.34 41.29 -21.72
C ARG A 148 34.91 42.20 -20.57
N TRP A 149 33.97 41.74 -19.74
CA TRP A 149 33.56 42.48 -18.55
C TRP A 149 34.71 42.64 -17.55
N ASP A 150 35.51 41.59 -17.31
CA ASP A 150 36.67 41.67 -16.42
C ASP A 150 37.78 42.56 -16.98
N ASP A 151 38.05 42.49 -18.29
CA ASP A 151 38.96 43.40 -19.00
C ASP A 151 38.54 44.87 -18.79
N GLN A 152 37.25 45.18 -18.97
CA GLN A 152 36.69 46.52 -18.78
C GLN A 152 36.77 46.99 -17.32
N ARG A 153 36.51 46.10 -16.36
CA ARG A 153 36.61 46.38 -14.92
C ARG A 153 38.03 46.75 -14.52
N VAL A 154 39.01 45.98 -14.99
CA VAL A 154 40.43 46.23 -14.70
C VAL A 154 40.87 47.56 -15.32
N ARG A 155 40.59 47.79 -16.61
CA ARG A 155 40.88 49.07 -17.28
C ARG A 155 40.20 50.27 -16.60
N GLY A 156 38.94 50.13 -16.22
CA GLY A 156 38.20 51.17 -15.49
C GLY A 156 38.77 51.47 -14.10
N SER A 157 39.48 50.52 -13.48
CA SER A 157 40.16 50.74 -12.21
C SER A 157 41.44 51.58 -12.40
N PHE A 158 42.23 51.29 -13.44
CA PHE A 158 43.37 52.13 -13.83
C PHE A 158 42.92 53.54 -14.26
N SER A 159 41.83 53.64 -15.04
CA SER A 159 41.30 54.93 -15.49
C SER A 159 40.86 55.81 -14.32
N ARG A 160 40.18 55.25 -13.31
CA ARG A 160 39.82 55.97 -12.08
C ARG A 160 41.05 56.41 -11.29
N TYR A 161 42.06 55.56 -11.19
CA TYR A 161 43.32 55.91 -10.53
C TYR A 161 44.06 57.03 -11.27
N ARG A 162 44.14 56.98 -12.60
CA ARG A 162 44.67 58.03 -13.47
C ARG A 162 43.96 59.36 -13.23
N VAL A 163 42.63 59.38 -13.25
CA VAL A 163 41.83 60.58 -12.98
C VAL A 163 42.10 61.14 -11.58
N SER A 164 42.30 60.27 -10.58
CA SER A 164 42.63 60.70 -9.22
C SER A 164 44.03 61.34 -9.11
N LEU A 165 45.03 60.80 -9.81
CA LEU A 165 46.38 61.38 -9.88
C LEU A 165 46.37 62.71 -10.63
N GLU A 166 45.63 62.81 -11.74
CA GLU A 166 45.46 64.07 -12.47
C GLU A 166 44.83 65.16 -11.60
N ALA A 167 43.87 64.81 -10.74
CA ALA A 167 43.29 65.73 -9.77
C ALA A 167 44.30 66.17 -8.69
N GLN A 168 45.09 65.23 -8.13
CA GLN A 168 46.14 65.57 -7.16
C GLN A 168 47.22 66.48 -7.77
N LEU A 169 47.63 66.21 -9.02
CA LEU A 169 48.58 67.02 -9.74
C LEU A 169 48.09 68.46 -9.93
N ARG A 170 46.79 68.64 -10.25
CA ARG A 170 46.17 69.98 -10.36
C ARG A 170 46.20 70.72 -9.02
N THR A 171 45.94 70.04 -7.90
CA THR A 171 46.01 70.66 -6.57
C THR A 171 47.44 71.07 -6.22
N VAL A 172 48.42 70.19 -6.42
CA VAL A 172 49.84 70.49 -6.18
C VAL A 172 50.32 71.65 -7.05
N GLN A 173 49.89 71.74 -8.31
CA GLN A 173 50.18 72.88 -9.18
C GLN A 173 49.59 74.19 -8.66
N ALA A 174 48.34 74.16 -8.16
CA ALA A 174 47.73 75.33 -7.54
C ALA A 174 48.46 75.78 -6.27
N ASP A 175 48.93 74.84 -5.45
CA ASP A 175 49.68 75.13 -4.22
C ASP A 175 51.10 75.62 -4.50
N LEU A 176 51.74 75.12 -5.56
CA LEU A 176 53.01 75.65 -6.09
C LEU A 176 52.86 77.11 -6.52
N ALA A 177 51.77 77.46 -7.21
CA ALA A 177 51.49 78.83 -7.62
C ALA A 177 51.25 79.78 -6.43
N ARG A 178 50.66 79.28 -5.34
CA ARG A 178 50.40 80.06 -4.11
C ARG A 178 51.62 80.19 -3.18
N SER A 179 52.54 79.23 -3.21
CA SER A 179 53.67 79.13 -2.26
C SER A 179 54.95 79.83 -2.74
N ALA A 180 54.85 80.82 -3.62
CA ALA A 180 55.99 81.46 -4.30
C ALA A 180 57.05 82.09 -3.37
N ASN A 181 56.72 82.34 -2.10
CA ASN A 181 57.57 83.08 -1.15
C ASN A 181 58.27 82.21 -0.09
N SER A 182 58.20 80.87 -0.18
CA SER A 182 58.84 79.96 0.80
C SER A 182 59.74 78.91 0.10
N PRO A 183 61.07 79.08 0.09
CA PRO A 183 61.99 78.26 -0.71
C PRO A 183 61.98 76.77 -0.34
N GLU A 184 61.94 76.43 0.96
CA GLU A 184 61.91 75.03 1.41
C GLU A 184 60.63 74.29 1.00
N ARG A 185 59.47 74.98 1.03
CA ARG A 185 58.18 74.41 0.62
C ARG A 185 58.10 74.19 -0.90
N LEU A 186 58.76 75.05 -1.69
CA LEU A 186 58.83 74.92 -3.15
C LEU A 186 59.59 73.67 -3.60
N GLU A 187 60.71 73.35 -2.95
CA GLU A 187 61.48 72.14 -3.25
C GLU A 187 60.69 70.86 -2.91
N GLY A 188 60.04 70.85 -1.75
CA GLY A 188 59.14 69.76 -1.35
C GLY A 188 58.02 69.52 -2.39
N LEU A 189 57.30 70.57 -2.77
CA LEU A 189 56.21 70.46 -3.75
C LEU A 189 56.68 70.08 -5.17
N ARG A 190 57.84 70.55 -5.62
CA ARG A 190 58.44 70.15 -6.91
C ARG A 190 58.82 68.67 -6.93
N SER A 191 59.38 68.16 -5.83
CA SER A 191 59.71 66.74 -5.69
C SER A 191 58.46 65.86 -5.76
N LEU A 192 57.37 66.29 -5.11
CA LEU A 192 56.06 65.62 -5.14
C LEU A 192 55.40 65.69 -6.53
N GLN A 193 55.51 66.83 -7.22
CA GLN A 193 55.06 66.94 -8.61
C GLN A 193 55.80 65.94 -9.51
N GLY A 194 57.12 65.85 -9.36
CA GLY A 194 57.95 64.90 -10.10
C GLY A 194 57.60 63.44 -9.83
N SER A 195 57.24 63.08 -8.60
CA SER A 195 56.74 61.73 -8.30
C SER A 195 55.38 61.47 -8.93
N LEU A 196 54.42 62.40 -8.81
CA LEU A 196 53.08 62.25 -9.39
C LEU A 196 53.10 62.12 -10.93
N LEU A 197 53.99 62.84 -11.62
CA LEU A 197 54.16 62.72 -13.07
C LEU A 197 54.69 61.32 -13.47
N ARG A 198 55.69 60.81 -12.74
CA ARG A 198 56.20 59.44 -12.97
C ARG A 198 55.13 58.40 -12.74
N ASP A 199 54.34 58.53 -11.68
CA ASP A 199 53.24 57.61 -11.38
C ASP A 199 52.15 57.67 -12.46
N LEU A 200 51.85 58.86 -12.98
CA LEU A 200 50.88 59.05 -14.06
C LEU A 200 51.32 58.37 -15.37
N ASP A 201 52.59 58.53 -15.75
CA ASP A 201 53.14 57.90 -16.96
C ASP A 201 53.18 56.37 -16.83
N LEU A 202 53.54 55.87 -15.64
CA LEU A 202 53.49 54.44 -15.32
C LEU A 202 52.06 53.90 -15.45
N VAL A 203 51.07 54.59 -14.90
CA VAL A 203 49.66 54.16 -14.97
C VAL A 203 49.14 54.17 -16.41
N ARG A 204 49.51 55.17 -17.23
CA ARG A 204 49.14 55.21 -18.65
C ARG A 204 49.72 54.02 -19.43
N ALA A 205 50.97 53.66 -19.16
CA ALA A 205 51.60 52.49 -19.76
C ALA A 205 50.89 51.20 -19.34
N LEU A 206 50.52 51.08 -18.05
CA LEU A 206 49.78 49.92 -17.54
C LEU A 206 48.33 49.85 -18.08
N GLU A 207 47.64 50.98 -18.24
CA GLU A 207 46.27 51.04 -18.76
C GLU A 207 46.18 50.46 -20.19
N GLN A 208 47.20 50.69 -21.03
CA GLN A 208 47.25 50.18 -22.40
C GLN A 208 47.49 48.65 -22.46
N GLY A 209 48.24 48.10 -21.49
CA GLY A 209 48.52 46.66 -21.38
C GLY A 209 47.56 45.90 -20.45
N ALA A 210 46.61 46.58 -19.81
CA ALA A 210 45.74 45.99 -18.80
C ALA A 210 44.74 44.99 -19.42
N THR A 211 44.97 43.71 -19.14
CA THR A 211 44.02 42.61 -19.36
C THR A 211 43.43 42.14 -18.04
N GLY A 212 42.26 41.52 -18.10
CA GLY A 212 41.59 40.89 -16.99
C GLY A 212 42.39 39.74 -16.39
N GLN A 213 41.93 39.28 -15.23
CA GLN A 213 42.46 38.14 -14.49
C GLN A 213 41.83 36.80 -14.94
N LEU A 214 40.78 36.86 -15.76
CA LEU A 214 40.15 35.70 -16.36
C LEU A 214 40.85 35.28 -17.65
N SER A 215 41.37 34.05 -17.68
CA SER A 215 41.87 33.39 -18.87
C SER A 215 40.98 32.20 -19.23
N LEU A 216 40.84 31.91 -20.52
CA LEU A 216 40.08 30.76 -20.99
C LEU A 216 40.90 29.48 -20.79
N LEU A 217 40.36 28.54 -20.01
CA LEU A 217 40.99 27.24 -19.77
C LEU A 217 40.54 26.23 -20.83
N ASP A 218 39.23 26.01 -20.94
CA ASP A 218 38.62 25.07 -21.88
C ASP A 218 37.42 25.72 -22.58
N LEU A 219 37.35 25.57 -23.91
CA LEU A 219 36.17 25.90 -24.71
C LEU A 219 35.06 24.87 -24.49
N ALA A 220 33.81 25.32 -24.55
CA ALA A 220 32.65 24.43 -24.56
C ALA A 220 32.53 23.72 -25.90
N GLU A 221 32.49 22.39 -25.85
CA GLU A 221 32.21 21.51 -26.99
C GLU A 221 30.74 21.06 -27.01
N PRO A 222 30.15 20.79 -28.20
CA PRO A 222 28.81 20.23 -28.31
C PRO A 222 28.73 18.84 -27.66
N PRO A 223 27.90 18.64 -26.62
CA PRO A 223 27.84 17.36 -25.91
C PRO A 223 27.16 16.29 -26.77
N LEU A 224 27.78 15.10 -26.83
CA LEU A 224 27.29 13.96 -27.61
C LEU A 224 26.07 13.26 -27.01
N ARG A 225 25.81 13.44 -25.71
CA ARG A 225 24.72 12.76 -24.98
C ARG A 225 23.88 13.77 -24.21
N PRO A 226 22.55 13.63 -24.21
CA PRO A 226 21.67 14.48 -23.41
C PRO A 226 21.83 14.15 -21.92
N VAL A 227 21.71 15.17 -21.07
CA VAL A 227 21.76 15.04 -19.60
C VAL A 227 20.39 14.67 -19.03
N ALA A 228 19.32 15.08 -19.73
CA ALA A 228 17.94 14.74 -19.42
C ALA A 228 17.12 14.57 -20.71
N PRO A 229 16.05 13.78 -20.68
CA PRO A 229 15.64 12.89 -19.59
C PRO A 229 16.49 11.61 -19.51
N ARG A 230 16.44 10.89 -18.38
CA ARG A 230 17.12 9.61 -18.16
C ARG A 230 16.09 8.47 -18.17
N PRO A 231 15.67 8.00 -19.36
CA PRO A 231 14.47 7.17 -19.50
C PRO A 231 14.55 5.86 -18.71
N LEU A 232 15.71 5.20 -18.73
CA LEU A 232 15.91 3.96 -17.97
C LEU A 232 15.78 4.18 -16.46
N LEU A 233 16.43 5.21 -15.92
CA LEU A 233 16.38 5.52 -14.49
C LEU A 233 14.96 5.89 -14.04
N ASN A 234 14.30 6.77 -14.80
CA ASN A 234 12.93 7.19 -14.50
C ASN A 234 11.96 6.01 -14.51
N ALA A 235 12.11 5.11 -15.49
CA ALA A 235 11.31 3.90 -15.61
C ALA A 235 11.54 2.93 -14.44
N LEU A 236 12.80 2.69 -14.06
CA LEU A 236 13.14 1.83 -12.92
C LEU A 236 12.56 2.38 -11.60
N LEU A 237 12.67 3.69 -11.37
CA LEU A 237 12.10 4.35 -10.18
C LEU A 237 10.57 4.22 -10.14
N ALA A 238 9.89 4.40 -11.28
CA ALA A 238 8.44 4.25 -11.38
C ALA A 238 8.00 2.79 -11.17
N GLY A 239 8.73 1.81 -11.70
CA GLY A 239 8.46 0.39 -11.46
C GLY A 239 8.64 0.02 -9.99
N MET A 240 9.74 0.44 -9.37
CA MET A 240 10.00 0.20 -7.94
C MET A 240 8.90 0.80 -7.05
N LEU A 241 8.49 2.05 -7.32
CA LEU A 241 7.40 2.69 -6.59
C LEU A 241 6.08 1.93 -6.75
N THR A 242 5.80 1.43 -7.95
CA THR A 242 4.61 0.62 -8.25
C THR A 242 4.59 -0.68 -7.44
N LEU A 243 5.73 -1.37 -7.32
CA LEU A 243 5.85 -2.58 -6.50
C LEU A 243 5.57 -2.29 -5.02
N VAL A 244 6.16 -1.22 -4.48
CA VAL A 244 5.98 -0.83 -3.07
C VAL A 244 4.53 -0.48 -2.78
N LEU A 245 3.91 0.38 -3.60
CA LEU A 245 2.51 0.78 -3.43
C LEU A 245 1.54 -0.37 -3.65
N GLY A 246 1.81 -1.24 -4.63
CA GLY A 246 1.00 -2.42 -4.90
C GLY A 246 1.06 -3.44 -3.76
N ALA A 247 2.24 -3.70 -3.19
CA ALA A 247 2.38 -4.53 -2.01
C ALA A 247 1.63 -3.93 -0.80
N LEU A 248 1.76 -2.61 -0.57
CA LEU A 248 1.04 -1.92 0.49
C LEU A 248 -0.49 -2.01 0.31
N PHE A 249 -0.99 -1.85 -0.92
CA PHE A 249 -2.42 -1.97 -1.22
C PHE A 249 -2.96 -3.37 -0.94
N ILE A 250 -2.22 -4.43 -1.31
CA ILE A 250 -2.59 -5.82 -0.99
C ILE A 250 -2.71 -5.99 0.53
N LEU A 251 -1.78 -5.41 1.30
CA LEU A 251 -1.81 -5.49 2.76
C LEU A 251 -3.00 -4.76 3.37
N LEU A 252 -3.28 -3.55 2.90
CA LEU A 252 -4.43 -2.76 3.38
C LEU A 252 -5.75 -3.46 3.05
N ARG A 253 -5.88 -4.02 1.85
CA ARG A 253 -7.06 -4.80 1.46
C ARG A 253 -7.23 -6.03 2.35
N GLU A 254 -6.14 -6.72 2.69
CA GLU A 254 -6.20 -7.90 3.54
C GLU A 254 -6.58 -7.55 4.99
N ALA A 255 -6.08 -6.42 5.51
CA ALA A 255 -6.45 -5.92 6.83
C ALA A 255 -7.95 -5.59 6.96
N THR A 256 -8.67 -5.43 5.85
CA THR A 256 -10.13 -5.25 5.86
C THR A 256 -10.93 -6.56 5.91
N VAL A 257 -10.31 -7.73 5.71
CA VAL A 257 -11.02 -9.02 5.81
C VAL A 257 -11.18 -9.43 7.27
N ARG A 258 -12.40 -9.25 7.80
CA ARG A 258 -12.76 -9.50 9.22
C ARG A 258 -13.51 -10.81 9.45
N THR A 259 -13.46 -11.75 8.51
CA THR A 259 -14.15 -13.04 8.59
C THR A 259 -13.23 -14.16 9.09
N VAL A 260 -13.84 -15.25 9.57
CA VAL A 260 -13.17 -16.48 9.99
C VAL A 260 -12.50 -17.15 8.78
N ARG A 261 -11.23 -17.54 8.93
CA ARG A 261 -10.38 -17.99 7.81
C ARG A 261 -10.16 -19.50 7.76
N SER A 262 -10.09 -20.15 8.90
CA SER A 262 -9.89 -21.60 9.00
C SER A 262 -10.63 -22.16 10.21
N SER A 263 -10.64 -23.50 10.37
CA SER A 263 -11.25 -24.13 11.53
C SER A 263 -10.45 -23.87 12.82
N GLU A 264 -9.12 -23.84 12.75
CA GLU A 264 -8.25 -23.50 13.89
C GLU A 264 -8.48 -22.05 14.34
N ASP A 265 -8.59 -21.14 13.38
CA ASP A 265 -8.89 -19.73 13.63
C ASP A 265 -10.26 -19.56 14.32
N ALA A 266 -11.27 -20.28 13.85
CA ALA A 266 -12.60 -20.29 14.45
C ALA A 266 -12.59 -20.84 15.88
N ALA A 267 -11.85 -21.94 16.11
CA ALA A 267 -11.69 -22.56 17.42
C ALA A 267 -11.00 -21.63 18.42
N ALA A 268 -9.91 -20.99 17.99
CA ALA A 268 -9.14 -20.05 18.80
C ALA A 268 -9.98 -18.82 19.19
N LEU A 269 -10.77 -18.28 18.25
CA LEU A 269 -11.66 -17.14 18.51
C LEU A 269 -12.81 -17.48 19.47
N ALA A 270 -13.43 -18.65 19.29
CA ALA A 270 -14.57 -19.07 20.09
C ALA A 270 -14.14 -19.59 21.48
N GLY A 271 -12.90 -20.05 21.63
CA GLY A 271 -12.45 -20.81 22.79
C GLY A 271 -13.25 -22.12 22.94
N LEU A 272 -13.57 -22.77 21.82
CA LEU A 272 -14.35 -24.01 21.73
C LEU A 272 -13.63 -25.03 20.87
N GLN A 273 -13.87 -26.31 21.12
CA GLN A 273 -13.38 -27.38 20.27
C GLN A 273 -14.21 -27.48 18.99
N VAL A 274 -13.56 -27.82 17.87
CA VAL A 274 -14.23 -28.12 16.60
C VAL A 274 -14.73 -29.56 16.65
N LEU A 275 -16.04 -29.76 16.56
CA LEU A 275 -16.69 -31.08 16.60
C LEU A 275 -17.01 -31.62 15.21
N GLY A 276 -17.01 -30.76 14.20
CA GLY A 276 -17.31 -31.15 12.82
C GLY A 276 -16.83 -30.12 11.82
N GLU A 277 -16.44 -30.60 10.66
CA GLU A 277 -15.95 -29.79 9.55
C GLU A 277 -16.63 -30.23 8.26
N PHE A 278 -17.16 -29.25 7.53
CA PHE A 278 -17.89 -29.48 6.29
C PHE A 278 -17.29 -28.67 5.13
N PRO A 279 -16.99 -29.32 4.00
CA PRO A 279 -16.43 -28.65 2.84
C PRO A 279 -17.50 -27.79 2.17
N ARG A 280 -17.05 -26.77 1.45
CA ARG A 280 -17.87 -26.04 0.50
C ARG A 280 -18.30 -26.98 -0.62
N LEU A 281 -19.61 -27.18 -0.74
CA LEU A 281 -20.17 -28.04 -1.76
C LEU A 281 -20.19 -27.32 -3.13
N PRO A 282 -19.86 -28.01 -4.23
CA PRO A 282 -20.12 -27.50 -5.58
C PRO A 282 -21.63 -27.45 -5.82
N ALA A 283 -22.12 -26.39 -6.47
CA ALA A 283 -23.51 -26.37 -6.92
C ALA A 283 -23.73 -27.47 -7.98
N PRO A 284 -24.85 -28.22 -7.96
CA PRO A 284 -26.06 -28.01 -7.15
C PRO A 284 -26.12 -28.79 -5.83
N SER A 285 -25.05 -29.48 -5.44
CA SER A 285 -25.05 -30.33 -4.24
C SER A 285 -25.30 -29.51 -2.97
N ARG A 286 -26.35 -29.88 -2.23
CA ARG A 286 -26.69 -29.27 -0.92
C ARG A 286 -26.50 -30.23 0.25
N GLU A 287 -26.33 -31.52 -0.03
CA GLU A 287 -26.17 -32.53 1.01
C GLU A 287 -24.74 -32.57 1.54
N LEU A 288 -24.59 -32.38 2.85
CA LEU A 288 -23.30 -32.48 3.52
C LEU A 288 -22.80 -33.95 3.55
N PRO A 289 -21.47 -34.18 3.48
CA PRO A 289 -20.89 -35.52 3.48
C PRO A 289 -21.32 -36.37 4.69
N ARG A 290 -21.75 -37.61 4.42
CA ARG A 290 -22.27 -38.54 5.44
C ARG A 290 -21.25 -38.90 6.52
N GLU A 291 -19.98 -39.04 6.13
CA GLU A 291 -18.88 -39.37 7.04
C GLU A 291 -18.61 -38.23 8.03
N ALA A 292 -18.50 -36.99 7.56
CA ALA A 292 -18.33 -35.81 8.40
C ALA A 292 -19.49 -35.67 9.41
N ALA A 293 -20.72 -35.91 8.97
CA ALA A 293 -21.89 -35.92 9.85
C ALA A 293 -21.84 -37.08 10.89
N SER A 294 -21.30 -38.23 10.53
CA SER A 294 -21.10 -39.37 11.46
C SER A 294 -20.04 -39.06 12.53
N TYR A 295 -18.96 -38.34 12.19
CA TYR A 295 -17.99 -37.84 13.16
C TYR A 295 -18.63 -36.82 14.10
N LEU A 296 -19.33 -35.81 13.55
CA LEU A 296 -20.04 -34.82 14.35
C LEU A 296 -20.98 -35.47 15.37
N ARG A 297 -21.81 -36.42 14.93
CA ARG A 297 -22.70 -37.19 15.80
C ARG A 297 -21.94 -37.89 16.94
N THR A 298 -20.78 -38.47 16.66
CA THR A 298 -19.98 -39.18 17.66
C THR A 298 -19.47 -38.22 18.73
N TYR A 299 -18.97 -37.06 18.33
CA TYR A 299 -18.52 -36.01 19.27
C TYR A 299 -19.67 -35.40 20.07
N VAL A 300 -20.81 -35.14 19.43
CA VAL A 300 -22.03 -34.66 20.11
C VAL A 300 -22.49 -35.67 21.16
N ASN A 301 -22.57 -36.95 20.82
CA ASN A 301 -23.00 -37.98 21.76
C ASN A 301 -22.03 -38.12 22.95
N ARG A 302 -20.72 -37.90 22.72
CA ARG A 302 -19.72 -37.86 23.79
C ARG A 302 -19.90 -36.63 24.70
N GLY A 303 -20.16 -35.46 24.13
CA GLY A 303 -20.40 -34.23 24.89
C GLY A 303 -21.69 -34.28 25.73
N LEU A 304 -22.63 -35.13 25.34
CA LEU A 304 -23.90 -35.39 26.03
C LEU A 304 -23.90 -36.75 26.76
N MET A 305 -22.73 -37.24 27.16
CA MET A 305 -22.64 -38.42 28.03
C MET A 305 -23.17 -38.05 29.42
N GLY A 306 -24.16 -38.80 29.91
CA GLY A 306 -24.81 -38.56 31.21
C GLY A 306 -26.16 -37.83 31.13
N GLU A 307 -26.48 -37.22 29.98
CA GLU A 307 -27.81 -36.65 29.72
C GLU A 307 -28.86 -37.76 29.51
N ALA A 308 -30.05 -37.56 30.08
CA ALA A 308 -31.18 -38.47 29.89
C ALA A 308 -31.78 -38.34 28.49
N ASP A 309 -32.30 -39.45 27.97
CA ASP A 309 -33.04 -39.44 26.71
C ASP A 309 -34.44 -38.81 26.90
N PRO A 310 -34.97 -38.06 25.91
CA PRO A 310 -34.32 -37.69 24.65
C PRO A 310 -33.26 -36.60 24.83
N LYS A 311 -32.11 -36.78 24.19
CA LYS A 311 -31.08 -35.74 24.10
C LYS A 311 -31.55 -34.65 23.13
N ILE A 312 -31.65 -33.40 23.60
CA ILE A 312 -32.12 -32.29 22.78
C ILE A 312 -30.93 -31.43 22.37
N VAL A 313 -30.64 -31.35 21.07
CA VAL A 313 -29.46 -30.65 20.52
C VAL A 313 -29.92 -29.52 19.62
N ALA A 314 -29.62 -28.29 20.01
CA ALA A 314 -29.86 -27.12 19.17
C ALA A 314 -28.67 -26.84 18.25
N VAL A 315 -28.95 -26.45 17.01
CA VAL A 315 -27.95 -25.99 16.04
C VAL A 315 -28.25 -24.54 15.71
N THR A 316 -27.29 -23.66 15.98
CA THR A 316 -27.39 -22.23 15.72
C THR A 316 -26.14 -21.71 15.02
N SER A 317 -26.11 -20.44 14.68
CA SER A 317 -24.97 -19.77 14.08
C SER A 317 -24.94 -18.28 14.50
N PRO A 318 -23.80 -17.58 14.44
CA PRO A 318 -23.76 -16.15 14.71
C PRO A 318 -24.70 -15.34 13.81
N GLU A 319 -24.65 -15.58 12.50
CA GLU A 319 -25.37 -14.80 11.47
C GLU A 319 -26.12 -15.72 10.49
N ALA A 320 -27.00 -15.14 9.66
CA ALA A 320 -27.79 -15.91 8.71
C ALA A 320 -26.92 -16.53 7.59
N LYS A 321 -27.40 -17.62 6.99
CA LYS A 321 -26.79 -18.32 5.82
C LYS A 321 -25.43 -19.01 6.09
N GLU A 322 -25.12 -19.34 7.34
CA GLU A 322 -23.88 -20.05 7.71
C GLU A 322 -24.00 -21.59 7.62
N GLY A 323 -25.20 -22.10 7.26
CA GLY A 323 -25.46 -23.52 7.01
C GLY A 323 -25.95 -24.32 8.22
N LYS A 324 -26.42 -23.64 9.27
CA LYS A 324 -27.03 -24.25 10.47
C LYS A 324 -28.11 -25.30 10.16
N SER A 325 -29.02 -25.02 9.23
CA SER A 325 -30.11 -25.93 8.85
C SER A 325 -29.58 -27.17 8.14
N SER A 326 -28.60 -27.01 7.25
CA SER A 326 -27.92 -28.13 6.58
C SER A 326 -27.17 -29.02 7.59
N VAL A 327 -26.50 -28.40 8.58
CA VAL A 327 -25.83 -29.13 9.67
C VAL A 327 -26.84 -29.87 10.55
N ALA A 328 -27.98 -29.24 10.87
CA ALA A 328 -29.07 -29.86 11.63
C ALA A 328 -29.64 -31.09 10.91
N ILE A 329 -29.94 -30.97 9.62
CA ILE A 329 -30.39 -32.09 8.77
C ILE A 329 -29.34 -33.22 8.75
N ALA A 330 -28.07 -32.87 8.53
CA ALA A 330 -26.99 -33.85 8.45
C ALA A 330 -26.80 -34.61 9.77
N LEU A 331 -26.87 -33.90 10.90
CA LEU A 331 -26.80 -34.48 12.23
C LEU A 331 -27.99 -35.40 12.51
N ALA A 332 -29.21 -34.96 12.19
CA ALA A 332 -30.43 -35.74 12.38
C ALA A 332 -30.40 -37.05 11.57
N ARG A 333 -30.02 -36.96 10.29
CA ARG A 333 -29.78 -38.14 9.43
C ARG A 333 -28.68 -39.05 9.95
N ALA A 334 -27.62 -38.50 10.53
CA ALA A 334 -26.54 -39.31 11.13
C ALA A 334 -27.02 -40.14 12.31
N TYR A 335 -27.89 -39.59 13.18
CA TYR A 335 -28.51 -40.33 14.26
C TYR A 335 -29.48 -41.41 13.75
N ALA A 336 -30.37 -41.05 12.81
CA ALA A 336 -31.36 -41.97 12.24
C ALA A 336 -30.73 -43.20 11.57
N ARG A 337 -29.61 -43.01 10.86
CA ARG A 337 -28.80 -44.09 10.25
C ARG A 337 -28.32 -45.14 11.26
N THR A 338 -28.28 -44.80 12.55
CA THR A 338 -27.86 -45.72 13.62
C THR A 338 -29.02 -46.31 14.41
N GLY A 339 -30.22 -46.28 13.83
CA GLY A 339 -31.42 -46.91 14.38
C GLY A 339 -32.09 -46.08 15.49
N LYS A 340 -31.60 -44.88 15.77
CA LYS A 340 -32.21 -43.96 16.75
C LYS A 340 -33.51 -43.38 16.20
N ARG A 341 -34.49 -43.17 17.07
CA ARG A 341 -35.73 -42.44 16.79
C ARG A 341 -35.45 -40.96 16.92
N VAL A 342 -35.42 -40.24 15.79
CA VAL A 342 -35.00 -38.84 15.73
C VAL A 342 -36.17 -37.95 15.34
N LEU A 343 -36.33 -36.84 16.07
CA LEU A 343 -37.23 -35.75 15.69
C LEU A 343 -36.40 -34.51 15.34
N LEU A 344 -36.61 -33.96 14.15
CA LEU A 344 -36.05 -32.69 13.71
C LEU A 344 -37.12 -31.60 13.86
N LEU A 345 -36.82 -30.55 14.60
CA LEU A 345 -37.70 -29.40 14.84
C LEU A 345 -37.20 -28.17 14.08
N ASP A 346 -38.09 -27.48 13.38
CA ASP A 346 -37.81 -26.17 12.77
C ASP A 346 -38.25 -25.05 13.71
N LEU A 347 -37.34 -24.57 14.59
CA LEU A 347 -37.61 -23.43 15.48
C LEU A 347 -37.04 -22.11 14.93
N ASP A 348 -36.54 -22.07 13.68
CA ASP A 348 -36.27 -20.81 12.98
C ASP A 348 -37.56 -20.26 12.37
N LEU A 349 -38.44 -19.76 13.25
CA LEU A 349 -39.75 -19.24 12.86
C LEU A 349 -39.65 -17.97 12.00
N HIS A 350 -38.49 -17.29 12.00
CA HIS A 350 -38.25 -16.12 11.18
C HIS A 350 -37.97 -16.47 9.71
N ARG A 351 -37.18 -17.52 9.47
CA ARG A 351 -36.83 -17.97 8.12
C ARG A 351 -36.85 -19.51 8.03
N PRO A 352 -38.03 -20.12 8.08
CA PRO A 352 -38.15 -21.57 8.08
C PRO A 352 -37.76 -22.12 6.71
N VAL A 353 -36.84 -23.08 6.70
CA VAL A 353 -36.32 -23.67 5.44
C VAL A 353 -36.48 -25.18 5.38
N LEU A 354 -36.75 -25.85 6.52
CA LEU A 354 -36.76 -27.31 6.55
C LEU A 354 -37.93 -27.90 5.73
N HIS A 355 -39.10 -27.24 5.72
CA HIS A 355 -40.21 -27.68 4.87
C HIS A 355 -39.85 -27.68 3.39
N THR A 356 -39.03 -26.73 2.94
CA THR A 356 -38.58 -26.65 1.55
C THR A 356 -37.54 -27.73 1.23
N GLU A 357 -36.59 -27.97 2.14
CA GLU A 357 -35.56 -29.01 1.98
C GLU A 357 -36.16 -30.44 1.94
N PHE A 358 -37.27 -30.67 2.64
CA PHE A 358 -38.00 -31.95 2.62
C PHE A 358 -39.23 -31.96 1.69
N ASN A 359 -39.47 -30.90 0.90
CA ASN A 359 -40.60 -30.76 -0.03
C ASN A 359 -41.98 -30.99 0.62
N ILE A 360 -42.19 -30.46 1.82
CA ILE A 360 -43.45 -30.52 2.58
C ILE A 360 -44.22 -29.22 2.38
N LYS A 361 -45.48 -29.33 1.95
CA LYS A 361 -46.35 -28.18 1.63
C LYS A 361 -47.49 -27.95 2.62
N SER A 362 -47.91 -28.99 3.34
CA SER A 362 -49.05 -28.96 4.26
C SER A 362 -48.95 -30.12 5.25
N GLY A 363 -49.75 -30.07 6.32
CA GLY A 363 -49.82 -31.10 7.36
C GLY A 363 -49.39 -30.56 8.73
N PRO A 364 -48.90 -31.43 9.63
CA PRO A 364 -48.45 -31.03 10.96
C PRO A 364 -47.38 -29.93 10.92
N ASP A 365 -47.50 -28.97 11.81
CA ASP A 365 -46.69 -27.75 11.85
C ASP A 365 -46.35 -27.37 13.29
N ILE A 366 -45.13 -26.89 13.53
CA ILE A 366 -44.65 -26.57 14.89
C ILE A 366 -45.47 -25.45 15.56
N ILE A 367 -45.96 -24.47 14.81
CA ILE A 367 -46.77 -23.38 15.37
C ILE A 367 -48.11 -23.92 15.85
N SER A 368 -48.74 -24.78 15.05
CA SER A 368 -49.99 -25.44 15.45
C SER A 368 -49.82 -26.28 16.72
N VAL A 369 -48.70 -26.99 16.85
CA VAL A 369 -48.39 -27.82 18.03
C VAL A 369 -48.09 -26.97 19.26
N LEU A 370 -47.34 -25.86 19.12
CA LEU A 370 -47.05 -24.96 20.24
C LEU A 370 -48.29 -24.21 20.75
N ARG A 371 -49.32 -24.05 19.92
CA ARG A 371 -50.59 -23.42 20.31
C ARG A 371 -51.61 -24.41 20.88
N ASP A 372 -51.43 -25.71 20.67
CA ASP A 372 -52.33 -26.74 21.19
C ASP A 372 -52.07 -26.97 22.69
N PRO A 373 -53.04 -26.72 23.58
CA PRO A 373 -52.90 -26.96 25.02
C PRO A 373 -52.59 -28.42 25.38
N LEU A 374 -52.98 -29.36 24.53
CA LEU A 374 -52.72 -30.78 24.72
C LEU A 374 -51.35 -31.22 24.17
N PHE A 375 -50.67 -30.33 23.43
CA PHE A 375 -49.45 -30.62 22.68
C PHE A 375 -49.55 -31.93 21.90
N GLY A 376 -50.64 -32.13 21.15
CA GLY A 376 -50.82 -33.31 20.30
C GLY A 376 -49.74 -33.37 19.22
N ILE A 377 -48.77 -34.28 19.37
CA ILE A 377 -47.59 -34.31 18.50
C ILE A 377 -47.87 -35.16 17.26
N ALA A 378 -48.38 -34.50 16.21
CA ALA A 378 -48.36 -35.06 14.86
C ALA A 378 -47.06 -34.64 14.16
N VAL A 379 -46.41 -35.57 13.44
CA VAL A 379 -45.12 -35.32 12.77
C VAL A 379 -45.12 -35.90 11.36
N HIS A 380 -44.27 -35.34 10.50
CA HIS A 380 -43.99 -35.89 9.18
C HIS A 380 -42.92 -36.98 9.28
N LYS A 381 -43.21 -38.19 8.82
CA LYS A 381 -42.18 -39.23 8.67
C LYS A 381 -41.45 -39.02 7.35
N VAL A 382 -40.25 -38.44 7.40
CA VAL A 382 -39.50 -38.04 6.20
C VAL A 382 -38.52 -39.11 5.74
N GLU A 383 -37.87 -39.81 6.67
CA GLU A 383 -36.94 -40.91 6.37
C GLU A 383 -37.06 -42.00 7.45
N ARG A 384 -36.43 -43.17 7.22
CA ARG A 384 -36.44 -44.26 8.21
C ARG A 384 -35.75 -43.82 9.50
N GLY A 385 -36.52 -43.74 10.58
CA GLY A 385 -36.03 -43.30 11.90
C GLY A 385 -35.93 -41.78 12.07
N LEU A 386 -36.36 -40.98 11.08
CA LEU A 386 -36.35 -39.53 11.12
C LEU A 386 -37.75 -38.96 10.87
N ALA A 387 -38.26 -38.25 11.88
CA ALA A 387 -39.44 -37.43 11.78
C ALA A 387 -39.08 -35.93 11.74
N LEU A 388 -39.93 -35.14 11.10
CA LEU A 388 -39.81 -33.69 11.02
C LEU A 388 -41.08 -33.03 11.54
N LEU A 389 -40.91 -31.98 12.34
CA LEU A 389 -41.95 -31.02 12.66
C LEU A 389 -41.52 -29.64 12.11
N PRO A 390 -41.92 -29.30 10.87
CA PRO A 390 -41.50 -28.08 10.21
C PRO A 390 -42.33 -26.87 10.67
N CYS A 391 -41.84 -25.68 10.34
CA CYS A 391 -42.62 -24.45 10.38
C CYS A 391 -43.16 -24.15 8.97
N LEU A 392 -44.48 -24.18 8.83
CA LEU A 392 -45.26 -23.97 7.61
C LEU A 392 -46.01 -22.63 7.61
N GLN A 393 -46.09 -21.96 8.77
CA GLN A 393 -46.85 -20.73 8.96
C GLN A 393 -45.96 -19.61 9.48
N THR A 394 -46.27 -18.37 9.12
CA THR A 394 -45.62 -17.19 9.69
C THR A 394 -46.24 -16.81 11.03
N VAL A 395 -45.42 -16.34 11.97
CA VAL A 395 -45.87 -15.89 13.30
C VAL A 395 -45.49 -14.43 13.49
N ASP A 396 -46.42 -13.63 14.02
CA ASP A 396 -46.20 -12.20 14.27
C ASP A 396 -45.21 -11.95 15.41
N ASP A 397 -45.28 -12.73 16.50
CA ASP A 397 -44.33 -12.69 17.63
C ASP A 397 -43.76 -14.09 17.94
N PRO A 398 -42.69 -14.52 17.22
CA PRO A 398 -41.98 -15.78 17.47
C PRO A 398 -41.43 -15.89 18.90
N SER A 399 -40.80 -14.83 19.41
CA SER A 399 -40.11 -14.84 20.70
C SER A 399 -41.08 -14.97 21.86
N GLY A 400 -42.23 -14.29 21.81
CA GLY A 400 -43.29 -14.43 22.81
C GLY A 400 -43.88 -15.84 22.84
N LEU A 401 -44.17 -16.42 21.66
CA LEU A 401 -44.68 -17.78 21.56
C LEU A 401 -43.72 -18.81 22.15
N LEU A 402 -42.43 -18.74 21.79
CA LEU A 402 -41.41 -19.65 22.30
C LEU A 402 -41.20 -19.49 23.81
N SER A 403 -41.19 -18.24 24.31
CA SER A 403 -41.00 -17.99 25.75
C SER A 403 -42.10 -18.62 26.61
N GLN A 404 -43.34 -18.65 26.11
CA GLN A 404 -44.47 -19.21 26.85
C GLN A 404 -44.61 -20.72 26.68
N GLN A 405 -44.47 -21.22 25.44
CA GLN A 405 -44.89 -22.58 25.09
C GLN A 405 -43.75 -23.59 24.95
N LEU A 406 -42.50 -23.14 24.78
CA LEU A 406 -41.39 -24.06 24.53
C LEU A 406 -41.10 -24.98 25.72
N ARG A 407 -41.12 -24.45 26.96
CA ARG A 407 -40.79 -25.24 28.15
C ARG A 407 -41.80 -26.36 28.39
N PRO A 408 -43.13 -26.11 28.41
CA PRO A 408 -44.12 -27.19 28.48
C PRO A 408 -43.99 -28.19 27.33
N PHE A 409 -43.80 -27.71 26.10
CA PHE A 409 -43.66 -28.55 24.91
C PHE A 409 -42.46 -29.50 24.99
N LEU A 410 -41.27 -28.99 25.32
CA LEU A 410 -40.07 -29.82 25.48
C LEU A 410 -40.19 -30.79 26.67
N SER A 411 -40.92 -30.41 27.72
CA SER A 411 -41.20 -31.32 28.85
C SER A 411 -42.08 -32.48 28.41
N ARG A 412 -43.12 -32.21 27.63
CA ARG A 412 -44.00 -33.24 27.06
C ARG A 412 -43.26 -34.20 26.14
N LEU A 413 -42.36 -33.69 25.30
CA LEU A 413 -41.48 -34.49 24.46
C LEU A 413 -40.54 -35.41 25.26
N ARG A 414 -40.05 -34.95 26.41
CA ARG A 414 -39.24 -35.77 27.31
C ARG A 414 -40.05 -36.88 27.97
N GLU A 415 -41.28 -36.57 28.39
CA GLU A 415 -42.19 -37.53 29.02
C GLU A 415 -42.66 -38.64 28.08
N SER A 416 -42.85 -38.34 26.79
CA SER A 416 -43.37 -39.33 25.84
C SER A 416 -42.42 -40.51 25.61
N ARG A 417 -41.10 -40.29 25.76
CA ARG A 417 -40.03 -41.27 25.49
C ARG A 417 -40.12 -41.93 24.09
N GLU A 418 -40.80 -41.26 23.17
CA GLU A 418 -40.96 -41.69 21.78
C GLU A 418 -39.68 -41.47 20.96
N TRP A 419 -38.84 -40.54 21.41
CA TRP A 419 -37.65 -40.08 20.72
C TRP A 419 -36.41 -40.40 21.55
N ASP A 420 -35.32 -40.73 20.88
CA ASP A 420 -34.02 -40.89 21.52
C ASP A 420 -33.21 -39.59 21.40
N VAL A 421 -33.36 -38.88 20.27
CA VAL A 421 -32.66 -37.62 19.99
C VAL A 421 -33.60 -36.64 19.32
N ILE A 422 -33.59 -35.39 19.80
CA ILE A 422 -34.30 -34.28 19.17
C ILE A 422 -33.25 -33.29 18.67
N VAL A 423 -33.25 -32.99 17.37
CA VAL A 423 -32.39 -31.96 16.77
C VAL A 423 -33.24 -30.73 16.50
N VAL A 424 -32.76 -29.57 16.88
CA VAL A 424 -33.51 -28.31 16.79
C VAL A 424 -32.74 -27.35 15.89
N ASP A 425 -33.30 -27.00 14.73
CA ASP A 425 -32.82 -25.86 13.95
C ASP A 425 -33.34 -24.58 14.58
N THR A 426 -32.47 -23.59 14.74
CA THR A 426 -32.77 -22.35 15.46
C THR A 426 -32.37 -21.13 14.61
N PRO A 427 -32.88 -19.92 14.90
CA PRO A 427 -32.41 -18.73 14.21
C PRO A 427 -30.98 -18.37 14.63
N PRO A 428 -30.29 -17.49 13.89
CA PRO A 428 -28.95 -17.04 14.26
C PRO A 428 -28.97 -16.22 15.57
N VAL A 429 -27.99 -16.47 16.45
CA VAL A 429 -27.91 -15.86 17.80
C VAL A 429 -27.90 -14.33 17.77
N LEU A 430 -27.23 -13.72 16.78
CA LEU A 430 -27.13 -12.26 16.69
C LEU A 430 -28.25 -11.62 15.87
N ALA A 431 -29.06 -12.43 15.19
CA ALA A 431 -30.15 -11.94 14.34
C ALA A 431 -31.50 -11.95 15.07
N ALA A 432 -31.71 -12.88 16.01
CA ALA A 432 -32.96 -13.03 16.74
C ALA A 432 -32.73 -13.49 18.19
N THR A 433 -33.61 -13.06 19.07
CA THR A 433 -33.57 -13.39 20.51
C THR A 433 -34.05 -14.80 20.83
N ASP A 434 -34.74 -15.47 19.91
CA ASP A 434 -35.36 -16.78 20.14
C ASP A 434 -34.34 -17.84 20.56
N THR A 435 -33.15 -17.82 19.98
CA THR A 435 -32.10 -18.78 20.34
C THR A 435 -31.66 -18.61 21.79
N LEU A 436 -31.73 -17.40 22.34
CA LEU A 436 -31.44 -17.17 23.76
C LEU A 436 -32.53 -17.75 24.68
N VAL A 437 -33.75 -17.95 24.16
CA VAL A 437 -34.85 -18.63 24.87
C VAL A 437 -34.74 -20.14 24.74
N ILE A 438 -34.35 -20.64 23.56
CA ILE A 438 -34.23 -22.08 23.26
C ILE A 438 -33.00 -22.68 23.96
N ALA A 439 -31.85 -22.02 23.87
CA ALA A 439 -30.54 -22.55 24.24
C ALA A 439 -30.44 -23.05 25.70
N PRO A 440 -31.02 -22.40 26.73
CA PRO A 440 -30.97 -22.89 28.11
C PRO A 440 -31.87 -24.11 28.37
N GLN A 441 -32.79 -24.43 27.45
CA GLN A 441 -33.81 -25.47 27.64
C GLN A 441 -33.46 -26.79 26.94
N VAL A 442 -32.34 -26.84 26.21
CA VAL A 442 -31.85 -28.01 25.47
C VAL A 442 -30.66 -28.64 26.18
N SER A 443 -30.35 -29.91 25.87
CA SER A 443 -29.21 -30.63 26.44
C SER A 443 -27.86 -30.09 25.94
N GLY A 444 -27.82 -29.47 24.76
CA GLY A 444 -26.62 -28.81 24.29
C GLY A 444 -26.80 -28.03 22.99
N VAL A 445 -25.90 -27.07 22.77
CA VAL A 445 -25.92 -26.16 21.62
C VAL A 445 -24.66 -26.34 20.78
N LEU A 446 -24.86 -26.51 19.47
CA LEU A 446 -23.81 -26.45 18.45
C LEU A 446 -23.82 -25.09 17.77
N VAL A 447 -22.64 -24.47 17.69
CA VAL A 447 -22.46 -23.20 16.98
C VAL A 447 -21.82 -23.48 15.62
N VAL A 448 -22.50 -23.11 14.54
CA VAL A 448 -21.97 -23.23 13.18
C VAL A 448 -21.28 -21.94 12.78
N ALA A 449 -20.03 -22.02 12.33
CA ALA A 449 -19.29 -20.92 11.74
C ALA A 449 -18.88 -21.27 10.31
N SER A 450 -19.09 -20.35 9.39
CA SER A 450 -18.80 -20.53 7.96
C SER A 450 -17.53 -19.77 7.58
N VAL A 451 -16.55 -20.48 7.02
CA VAL A 451 -15.30 -19.88 6.52
C VAL A 451 -15.60 -18.85 5.44
N GLY A 452 -14.98 -17.67 5.55
CA GLY A 452 -15.14 -16.55 4.62
C GLY A 452 -16.44 -15.78 4.75
N LEU A 453 -17.40 -16.23 5.58
CA LEU A 453 -18.68 -15.56 5.80
C LEU A 453 -18.81 -15.04 7.24
N THR A 454 -18.61 -15.89 8.23
CA THR A 454 -18.78 -15.53 9.65
C THR A 454 -17.78 -14.45 10.06
N SER A 455 -18.28 -13.38 10.66
CA SER A 455 -17.42 -12.32 11.21
C SER A 455 -16.71 -12.80 12.48
N ARG A 456 -15.40 -12.50 12.63
CA ARG A 456 -14.61 -12.91 13.81
C ARG A 456 -15.22 -12.39 15.11
N ARG A 457 -15.66 -11.11 15.08
CA ARG A 457 -16.33 -10.46 16.21
C ARG A 457 -17.71 -11.09 16.45
N GLY A 458 -18.47 -11.37 15.40
CA GLY A 458 -19.78 -12.02 15.53
C GLY A 458 -19.68 -13.38 16.20
N LEU A 459 -18.72 -14.21 15.80
CA LEU A 459 -18.50 -15.51 16.44
C LEU A 459 -18.22 -15.38 17.94
N ALA A 460 -17.29 -14.50 18.32
CA ALA A 460 -16.96 -14.28 19.73
C ALA A 460 -18.18 -13.77 20.54
N VAL A 461 -18.93 -12.80 20.00
CA VAL A 461 -20.13 -12.25 20.67
C VAL A 461 -21.24 -13.30 20.79
N ALA A 462 -21.45 -14.13 19.77
CA ALA A 462 -22.48 -15.16 19.79
C ALA A 462 -22.18 -16.23 20.85
N VAL A 463 -20.94 -16.72 20.92
CA VAL A 463 -20.51 -17.69 21.92
C VAL A 463 -20.57 -17.10 23.33
N ASP A 464 -20.13 -15.86 23.52
CA ASP A 464 -20.22 -15.17 24.81
C ASP A 464 -21.68 -14.98 25.26
N SER A 465 -22.57 -14.62 24.33
CA SER A 465 -24.01 -14.49 24.62
C SER A 465 -24.63 -15.82 25.09
N LEU A 466 -24.32 -16.94 24.42
CA LEU A 466 -24.79 -18.27 24.82
C LEU A 466 -24.22 -18.69 26.18
N LYS A 467 -22.94 -18.41 26.45
CA LYS A 467 -22.33 -18.71 27.76
C LYS A 467 -22.96 -17.89 28.89
N ARG A 468 -23.25 -16.61 28.67
CA ARG A 468 -23.86 -15.71 29.67
C ARG A 468 -25.24 -16.16 30.14
N ILE A 469 -26.02 -16.77 29.26
CA ILE A 469 -27.35 -17.29 29.59
C ILE A 469 -27.32 -18.72 30.16
N GLY A 470 -26.12 -19.27 30.40
CA GLY A 470 -25.94 -20.60 30.97
C GLY A 470 -26.19 -21.76 30.00
N ALA A 471 -26.19 -21.52 28.69
CA ALA A 471 -26.37 -22.58 27.71
C ALA A 471 -25.13 -23.50 27.66
N GLN A 472 -25.35 -24.81 27.58
CA GLN A 472 -24.28 -25.79 27.40
C GLN A 472 -23.81 -25.81 25.94
N VAL A 473 -22.80 -25.00 25.62
CA VAL A 473 -22.21 -24.98 24.28
C VAL A 473 -21.28 -26.19 24.11
N LEU A 474 -21.68 -27.16 23.30
CA LEU A 474 -20.94 -28.41 23.07
C LEU A 474 -19.65 -28.17 22.29
N GLY A 475 -19.71 -27.28 21.31
CA GLY A 475 -18.56 -26.94 20.47
C GLY A 475 -18.95 -26.29 19.16
N LEU A 476 -17.96 -26.17 18.28
CA LEU A 476 -18.06 -25.49 17.01
C LEU A 476 -18.19 -26.49 15.84
N VAL A 477 -19.01 -26.15 14.86
CA VAL A 477 -19.02 -26.80 13.55
C VAL A 477 -18.56 -25.80 12.50
N VAL A 478 -17.52 -26.15 11.76
CA VAL A 478 -16.96 -25.27 10.73
C VAL A 478 -17.48 -25.69 9.37
N ASN A 479 -18.11 -24.77 8.65
CA ASN A 479 -18.73 -25.01 7.35
C ASN A 479 -18.06 -24.18 6.24
N GLN A 480 -18.29 -24.55 4.99
CA GLN A 480 -17.74 -23.92 3.79
C GLN A 480 -16.19 -23.90 3.72
N LEU A 481 -15.53 -24.92 4.29
CA LEU A 481 -14.08 -25.09 4.12
C LEU A 481 -13.71 -25.28 2.65
N ARG A 482 -12.54 -24.81 2.23
CA ARG A 482 -12.10 -25.03 0.85
C ARG A 482 -11.73 -26.51 0.66
N PRO A 483 -11.87 -27.07 -0.55
CA PRO A 483 -11.38 -28.41 -0.84
C PRO A 483 -9.88 -28.48 -0.51
N GLY A 484 -9.47 -29.46 0.32
CA GLY A 484 -8.08 -29.56 0.79
C GLY A 484 -7.84 -29.07 2.21
N GLU A 485 -8.78 -28.32 2.81
CA GLU A 485 -8.68 -27.76 4.16
C GLU A 485 -9.57 -28.54 5.14
N GLY A 486 -9.05 -28.79 6.35
CA GLY A 486 -9.77 -29.46 7.44
C GLY A 486 -9.16 -30.80 7.89
N MET A 487 -9.36 -31.14 9.16
CA MET A 487 -8.90 -32.34 9.84
C MET A 487 -9.40 -33.63 9.15
N LEU A 488 -10.62 -33.61 8.60
CA LEU A 488 -11.23 -34.77 7.92
C LEU A 488 -10.75 -34.97 6.46
N VAL A 489 -9.98 -34.04 5.89
CA VAL A 489 -9.42 -34.21 4.52
C VAL A 489 -8.22 -35.15 4.52
N THR A 490 -7.55 -35.33 5.67
CA THR A 490 -6.42 -36.27 5.80
C THR A 490 -6.83 -37.74 5.58
N SER A 491 -8.11 -38.08 5.66
CA SER A 491 -8.60 -39.45 5.43
C SER A 491 -8.79 -39.82 3.95
N ARG A 492 -8.80 -38.85 3.01
CA ARG A 492 -8.80 -39.18 1.56
C ARG A 492 -7.56 -39.96 1.15
N GLY A 493 -6.46 -39.83 1.89
CA GLY A 493 -5.28 -40.68 1.70
C GLY A 493 -5.47 -42.13 2.14
N TYR A 494 -6.43 -42.41 3.04
CA TYR A 494 -6.65 -43.76 3.59
C TYR A 494 -7.69 -44.60 2.79
N PHE A 495 -8.64 -43.95 2.10
CA PHE A 495 -9.67 -44.63 1.30
C PHE A 495 -9.58 -44.38 -0.22
N GLY A 496 -8.58 -43.62 -0.70
CA GLY A 496 -8.46 -43.20 -2.09
C GLY A 496 -7.91 -44.22 -3.10
N ALA A 497 -7.76 -45.51 -2.72
CA ALA A 497 -7.17 -46.54 -3.59
C ALA A 497 -8.03 -47.81 -3.72
N TYR A 498 -9.35 -47.67 -3.77
CA TYR A 498 -10.22 -48.77 -4.21
C TYR A 498 -11.17 -48.28 -5.30
N ASP A 499 -10.70 -48.37 -6.54
CA ASP A 499 -11.52 -48.23 -7.74
C ASP A 499 -12.19 -49.59 -7.98
N PRO A 500 -13.50 -49.77 -7.75
CA PRO A 500 -14.13 -51.05 -8.02
C PRO A 500 -14.00 -51.35 -9.52
N PRO A 501 -13.63 -52.58 -9.92
CA PRO A 501 -13.47 -52.92 -11.33
C PRO A 501 -14.77 -52.65 -12.08
N ARG A 502 -14.68 -51.81 -13.12
CA ARG A 502 -15.80 -51.56 -14.03
C ARG A 502 -16.22 -52.90 -14.64
N LEU A 503 -17.45 -53.32 -14.35
CA LEU A 503 -18.06 -54.46 -15.03
C LEU A 503 -18.02 -54.18 -16.55
N PRO A 504 -17.62 -55.16 -17.39
CA PRO A 504 -17.60 -54.99 -18.83
C PRO A 504 -18.99 -54.60 -19.32
N GLN A 505 -19.07 -53.51 -20.09
CA GLN A 505 -20.30 -53.16 -20.79
C GLN A 505 -20.58 -54.30 -21.78
N THR A 506 -21.74 -54.95 -21.61
CA THR A 506 -22.32 -55.85 -22.60
C THR A 506 -22.35 -55.15 -23.95
N GLN A 507 -21.57 -55.64 -24.90
CA GLN A 507 -21.68 -55.27 -26.31
C GLN A 507 -23.10 -55.59 -26.76
N GLU A 508 -23.78 -54.57 -27.29
CA GLU A 508 -25.04 -54.75 -28.02
C GLU A 508 -24.77 -55.61 -29.25
N ASP A 509 -25.54 -56.69 -29.36
CA ASP A 509 -25.52 -57.69 -30.41
C ASP A 509 -26.11 -57.12 -31.71
N PRO A 510 -25.32 -56.96 -32.80
CA PRO A 510 -25.81 -56.36 -34.04
C PRO A 510 -26.41 -57.42 -34.96
N LEU A 511 -27.44 -58.13 -34.51
CA LEU A 511 -28.24 -59.04 -35.35
C LEU A 511 -29.73 -58.97 -35.00
N ARG A 512 -30.34 -57.81 -35.27
CA ARG A 512 -31.81 -57.71 -35.46
C ARG A 512 -32.14 -56.81 -36.66
N THR A 513 -31.74 -57.28 -37.83
CA THR A 513 -32.39 -56.94 -39.10
C THR A 513 -32.42 -58.21 -39.94
N GLN A 514 -33.51 -58.97 -39.80
CA GLN A 514 -34.21 -59.77 -40.82
C GLN A 514 -35.27 -60.64 -40.12
N GLY A 515 -36.53 -60.48 -40.51
CA GLY A 515 -37.70 -61.17 -39.96
C GLY A 515 -38.91 -60.26 -39.91
#